data_AF-A0AAJ6HUY2-F1
#
_entry.id   AF-A0AAJ6HUY2-F1
#
_cell.length_a   1.000
_cell.length_b   1.000
_cell.length_c   1.000
_cell.angle_alpha   90.00
_cell.angle_beta   90.00
_cell.angle_gamma   90.00
#
_symmetry.space_group_name_H-M   'P 1'
#
loop_
_entity.id
_entity.type
_entity.pdbx_description
1 polymer ?
#
loop_
_entity_poly.entity_id
_entity_poly.type
_entity_poly.pdbx_seq_one_letter_code
_entity_poly.pdbx_strand_id
1 'polypeptide(L)'
;MGDGILDEAYERLHRTGPEYEGWLSNHGPMAVEALARHGYPQHVHRWLDDYLTRLDELPRGLRPIDDWRAALGDPKRAGDWLAYFDRQLREHPWRDVLGTWWPRLLPGIAAGATHGVIRVGHAVRALDTNDANPRRLTELGQALGYWAARWQPVPGTDRLFDRATPDRAGTVDARGPDTADLDVAAALAGLPRIDDQTGGIRERLGQLPGVPHWEAAVAALRPARTPAEAERGLTALVHRAGLDYLRFGHAAPVMLVHAVTAPTAVLRTLPALDRALWAPSLAAAWAATAAVTSVYAPTDGITPPTLTAATPAEVFARAARNGDAHVVKLADAVLDAYAATGDERLLAAAGYAGQMI
;
A
#
# COMPACT_ATOMS: atom_id res chain seq x y z
N MET A 1 4.04 25.58 -7.70
CA MET A 1 4.27 25.11 -9.09
C MET A 1 4.04 23.61 -9.27
N GLY A 2 4.30 22.76 -8.28
CA GLY A 2 4.09 21.29 -8.40
C GLY A 2 2.62 20.85 -8.54
N ASP A 3 1.66 21.59 -7.98
CA ASP A 3 0.25 21.17 -7.97
C ASP A 3 -0.38 21.10 -9.36
N GLY A 4 -0.16 22.10 -10.22
CA GLY A 4 -0.70 22.08 -11.59
C GLY A 4 -0.14 20.94 -12.44
N ILE A 5 1.11 20.53 -12.17
CA ILE A 5 1.78 19.44 -12.90
C ILE A 5 1.23 18.08 -12.47
N LEU A 6 0.97 17.90 -11.17
CA LEU A 6 0.31 16.69 -10.69
C LEU A 6 -1.11 16.56 -11.26
N ASP A 7 -1.86 17.66 -11.28
CA ASP A 7 -3.23 17.65 -11.79
C ASP A 7 -3.27 17.35 -13.30
N GLU A 8 -2.35 17.91 -14.11
CA GLU A 8 -2.21 17.56 -15.52
C GLU A 8 -1.79 16.09 -15.73
N ALA A 9 -0.88 15.58 -14.90
CA ALA A 9 -0.49 14.17 -14.96
C ALA A 9 -1.68 13.25 -14.69
N TYR A 10 -2.51 13.58 -13.70
CA TYR A 10 -3.75 12.88 -13.41
C TYR A 10 -4.74 12.92 -14.59
N GLU A 11 -4.91 14.06 -15.25
CA GLU A 11 -5.77 14.16 -16.44
C GLU A 11 -5.41 13.16 -17.54
N ARG A 12 -4.11 12.95 -17.74
CA ARG A 12 -3.59 12.02 -18.73
C ARG A 12 -3.77 10.58 -18.28
N LEU A 13 -3.46 10.28 -17.01
CA LEU A 13 -3.56 8.93 -16.44
C LEU A 13 -5.01 8.45 -16.30
N HIS A 14 -5.96 9.34 -16.03
CA HIS A 14 -7.39 8.98 -15.88
C HIS A 14 -8.05 8.53 -17.19
N ARG A 15 -7.36 8.67 -18.32
CA ARG A 15 -7.79 8.12 -19.62
C ARG A 15 -7.38 6.66 -19.83
N THR A 16 -6.62 6.09 -18.89
CA THR A 16 -6.05 4.74 -18.96
C THR A 16 -6.62 3.84 -17.87
N GLY A 17 -6.50 2.53 -18.06
CA GLY A 17 -6.94 1.53 -17.08
C GLY A 17 -6.13 1.58 -15.76
N PRO A 18 -6.71 1.04 -14.67
CA PRO A 18 -5.96 0.80 -13.44
C PRO A 18 -4.92 -0.31 -13.58
N GLU A 19 -4.99 -1.08 -14.67
CA GLU A 19 -4.06 -2.14 -15.06
C GLU A 19 -3.83 -2.12 -16.57
N TYR A 20 -2.76 -2.78 -17.00
CA TYR A 20 -2.39 -3.01 -18.39
C TYR A 20 -1.83 -4.43 -18.55
N GLU A 21 -1.79 -4.94 -19.78
CA GLU A 21 -1.38 -6.32 -20.08
C GLU A 21 -2.13 -7.36 -19.23
N GLY A 22 -3.42 -7.09 -18.95
CA GLY A 22 -4.33 -7.98 -18.22
C GLY A 22 -4.14 -8.06 -16.70
N TRP A 23 -2.94 -7.82 -16.16
CA TRP A 23 -2.64 -8.01 -14.74
C TRP A 23 -1.59 -7.07 -14.14
N LEU A 24 -0.92 -6.22 -14.92
CA LEU A 24 0.08 -5.29 -14.40
C LEU A 24 -0.59 -4.01 -13.90
N SER A 25 -0.38 -3.67 -12.63
CA SER A 25 -0.93 -2.44 -12.04
C SER A 25 -0.35 -1.18 -12.68
N ASN A 26 -1.22 -0.22 -12.98
CA ASN A 26 -0.81 1.14 -13.34
C ASN A 26 -0.20 1.85 -12.12
N HIS A 27 1.11 2.09 -12.17
CA HIS A 27 1.88 2.75 -11.13
C HIS A 27 1.93 4.28 -11.25
N GLY A 28 1.50 4.80 -12.41
CA GLY A 28 1.62 6.19 -12.81
C GLY A 28 1.20 7.17 -11.73
N PRO A 29 -0.03 7.08 -11.19
CA PRO A 29 -0.54 8.05 -10.22
C PRO A 29 0.32 8.16 -8.94
N MET A 30 0.81 7.02 -8.44
CA MET A 30 1.65 6.98 -7.24
C MET A 30 3.04 7.57 -7.50
N ALA A 31 3.62 7.26 -8.68
CA ALA A 31 4.93 7.76 -9.07
C ALA A 31 4.93 9.28 -9.30
N VAL A 32 3.94 9.81 -10.04
CA VAL A 32 3.87 11.24 -10.33
C VAL A 32 3.55 12.06 -9.08
N GLU A 33 2.74 11.55 -8.16
CA GLU A 33 2.49 12.21 -6.87
C GLU A 33 3.77 12.29 -6.03
N ALA A 34 4.53 11.19 -5.93
CA ALA A 34 5.80 11.20 -5.23
C ALA A 34 6.82 12.15 -5.87
N LEU A 35 6.99 12.11 -7.19
CA LEU A 35 7.90 13.02 -7.92
C LEU A 35 7.53 14.49 -7.72
N ALA A 36 6.24 14.84 -7.83
CA ALA A 36 5.76 16.21 -7.65
C ALA A 36 6.00 16.70 -6.22
N ARG A 37 5.68 15.87 -5.21
CA ARG A 37 5.85 16.18 -3.79
C ARG A 37 7.31 16.48 -3.43
N HIS A 38 8.26 15.74 -3.99
CA HIS A 38 9.68 15.91 -3.71
C HIS A 38 10.37 16.95 -4.61
N GLY A 39 9.60 17.73 -5.39
CA GLY A 39 10.15 18.84 -6.17
C GLY A 39 10.85 18.42 -7.46
N TYR A 40 10.40 17.33 -8.09
CA TYR A 40 10.87 16.87 -9.40
C TYR A 40 9.81 16.99 -10.52
N PRO A 41 9.05 18.10 -10.63
CA PRO A 41 8.00 18.24 -11.64
C PRO A 41 8.49 18.09 -13.09
N GLN A 42 9.73 18.50 -13.37
CA GLN A 42 10.36 18.35 -14.68
C GLN A 42 10.57 16.88 -15.09
N HIS A 43 10.66 15.96 -14.12
CA HIS A 43 10.74 14.53 -14.40
C HIS A 43 9.35 13.94 -14.70
N VAL A 44 8.26 14.55 -14.20
CA VAL A 44 6.89 14.03 -14.34
C VAL A 44 6.47 13.92 -15.80
N HIS A 45 6.55 14.98 -16.60
CA HIS A 45 6.05 14.95 -17.98
C HIS A 45 6.84 13.96 -18.85
N ARG A 46 8.18 14.03 -18.81
CA ARG A 46 9.05 13.12 -19.58
C ARG A 46 8.80 11.66 -19.20
N TRP A 47 8.76 11.37 -17.91
CA TRP A 47 8.48 10.02 -17.42
C TRP A 47 7.10 9.53 -17.87
N LEU A 48 6.11 10.42 -17.81
CA LEU A 48 4.73 10.10 -18.15
C LEU A 48 4.51 9.87 -19.65
N ASP A 49 5.20 10.64 -20.51
CA ASP A 49 5.16 10.46 -21.97
C ASP A 49 5.55 9.02 -22.35
N ASP A 50 6.66 8.51 -21.79
CA ASP A 50 7.11 7.14 -22.01
C ASP A 50 6.17 6.13 -21.34
N TYR A 51 5.75 6.39 -20.09
CA TYR A 51 4.95 5.45 -19.31
C TYR A 51 3.56 5.18 -19.91
N LEU A 52 2.89 6.22 -20.44
CA LEU A 52 1.55 6.09 -21.03
C LEU A 52 1.52 5.16 -22.24
N THR A 53 2.64 4.99 -22.96
CA THR A 53 2.71 4.09 -24.12
C THR A 53 2.50 2.62 -23.77
N ARG A 54 2.63 2.26 -22.49
CA ARG A 54 2.47 0.91 -21.96
C ARG A 54 1.06 0.62 -21.47
N LEU A 55 0.23 1.65 -21.28
CA LEU A 55 -1.02 1.52 -20.56
C LEU A 55 -2.18 1.17 -21.48
N ASP A 56 -3.03 0.26 -21.01
CA ASP A 56 -4.27 -0.10 -21.69
C ASP A 56 -5.33 1.00 -21.53
N GLU A 57 -6.32 0.96 -22.42
CA GLU A 57 -7.48 1.84 -22.35
C GLU A 57 -8.27 1.67 -21.05
N LEU A 58 -8.96 2.74 -20.63
CA LEU A 58 -9.87 2.68 -19.48
C LEU A 58 -10.97 1.62 -19.72
N PRO A 59 -11.19 0.66 -18.81
CA PRO A 59 -12.19 -0.38 -18.99
C PRO A 59 -13.60 0.21 -19.01
N ARG A 60 -14.41 -0.23 -19.96
CA ARG A 60 -15.83 0.16 -20.04
C ARG A 60 -16.63 -0.57 -18.96
N GLY A 61 -17.60 0.14 -18.38
CA GLY A 61 -18.59 -0.48 -17.50
C GLY A 61 -19.50 -1.44 -18.27
N LEU A 62 -19.92 -2.52 -17.60
CA LEU A 62 -20.90 -3.48 -18.08
C LEU A 62 -22.31 -3.08 -17.63
N ARG A 63 -22.46 -2.71 -16.35
CA ARG A 63 -23.73 -2.32 -15.72
C ARG A 63 -23.51 -1.68 -14.34
N PRO A 64 -24.42 -0.82 -13.87
CA PRO A 64 -24.34 -0.22 -12.53
C PRO A 64 -24.11 -1.23 -11.39
N ILE A 65 -23.44 -0.76 -10.33
CA ILE A 65 -23.31 -1.51 -9.08
C ILE A 65 -24.47 -1.12 -8.16
N ASP A 66 -25.47 -2.00 -8.10
CA ASP A 66 -26.64 -1.85 -7.19
C ASP A 66 -26.48 -2.71 -5.93
N ASP A 67 -25.91 -3.91 -6.07
CA ASP A 67 -25.43 -4.74 -4.96
C ASP A 67 -23.91 -4.81 -5.00
N TRP A 68 -23.27 -4.05 -4.10
CA TRP A 68 -21.83 -3.99 -4.03
C TRP A 68 -21.19 -5.28 -3.55
N ARG A 69 -21.86 -6.07 -2.70
CA ARG A 69 -21.29 -7.31 -2.15
C ARG A 69 -21.11 -8.35 -3.25
N ALA A 70 -22.11 -8.46 -4.13
CA ALA A 70 -22.04 -9.37 -5.27
C ALA A 70 -21.02 -8.93 -6.34
N ALA A 71 -20.66 -7.65 -6.39
CA ALA A 71 -19.70 -7.11 -7.37
C ALA A 71 -18.25 -7.06 -6.86
N LEU A 72 -18.04 -7.18 -5.55
CA LEU A 72 -16.73 -7.00 -4.92
C LEU A 72 -15.78 -8.13 -5.32
N GLY A 73 -14.58 -7.77 -5.76
CA GLY A 73 -13.57 -8.75 -6.16
C GLY A 73 -13.80 -9.42 -7.52
N ASP A 74 -14.71 -8.89 -8.36
CA ASP A 74 -14.85 -9.32 -9.75
C ASP A 74 -14.09 -8.38 -10.70
N PRO A 75 -12.90 -8.79 -11.22
CA PRO A 75 -12.13 -8.06 -12.23
C PRO A 75 -12.93 -7.56 -13.43
N LYS A 76 -13.95 -8.31 -13.86
CA LYS A 76 -14.76 -7.95 -15.03
C LYS A 76 -15.62 -6.72 -14.79
N ARG A 77 -15.86 -6.39 -13.51
CA ARG A 77 -16.61 -5.21 -13.07
C ARG A 77 -15.73 -3.99 -12.86
N ALA A 78 -14.45 -4.00 -13.26
CA ALA A 78 -13.53 -2.87 -13.04
C ALA A 78 -14.11 -1.53 -13.52
N GLY A 79 -14.59 -1.44 -14.77
CA GLY A 79 -15.21 -0.22 -15.29
C GLY A 79 -16.46 0.22 -14.49
N ASP A 80 -17.21 -0.72 -13.93
CA ASP A 80 -18.39 -0.43 -13.11
C ASP A 80 -17.99 0.14 -11.74
N TRP A 81 -16.92 -0.39 -11.14
CA TRP A 81 -16.36 0.12 -9.90
C TRP A 81 -15.79 1.53 -10.06
N LEU A 82 -15.09 1.80 -11.15
CA LEU A 82 -14.56 3.14 -11.46
C LEU A 82 -15.71 4.15 -11.61
N ALA A 83 -16.75 3.81 -12.37
CA ALA A 83 -17.94 4.66 -12.53
C ALA A 83 -18.72 4.84 -11.22
N TYR A 84 -18.80 3.80 -10.38
CA TYR A 84 -19.44 3.87 -9.08
C TYR A 84 -18.75 4.89 -8.16
N PHE A 85 -17.42 4.80 -8.01
CA PHE A 85 -16.70 5.71 -7.11
C PHE A 85 -16.57 7.14 -7.65
N ASP A 86 -16.50 7.32 -8.98
CA ASP A 86 -16.64 8.64 -9.59
C ASP A 86 -17.96 9.31 -9.16
N ARG A 87 -19.08 8.58 -9.26
CA ARG A 87 -20.38 9.09 -8.81
C ARG A 87 -20.40 9.39 -7.31
N GLN A 88 -19.91 8.49 -6.48
CA GLN A 88 -19.90 8.68 -5.03
C GLN A 88 -19.10 9.92 -4.60
N LEU A 89 -17.96 10.18 -5.22
CA LEU A 89 -17.10 11.32 -4.88
C LEU A 89 -17.60 12.66 -5.46
N ARG A 90 -18.52 12.61 -6.45
CA ARG A 90 -19.26 13.80 -6.90
C ARG A 90 -20.44 14.14 -5.99
N GLU A 91 -21.03 13.15 -5.34
CA GLU A 91 -22.27 13.28 -4.56
C GLU A 91 -22.03 13.44 -3.06
N HIS A 92 -20.89 12.97 -2.55
CA HIS A 92 -20.60 12.93 -1.12
C HIS A 92 -19.20 13.46 -0.80
N PRO A 93 -18.98 14.04 0.40
CA PRO A 93 -17.65 14.39 0.87
C PRO A 93 -16.70 13.19 0.82
N TRP A 94 -15.48 13.39 0.32
CA TRP A 94 -14.55 12.29 0.09
C TRP A 94 -14.17 11.52 1.36
N ARG A 95 -14.11 12.21 2.52
CA ARG A 95 -13.84 11.58 3.82
C ARG A 95 -14.98 10.65 4.25
N ASP A 96 -16.22 10.97 3.90
CA ASP A 96 -17.38 10.11 4.20
C ASP A 96 -17.36 8.86 3.31
N VAL A 97 -17.03 9.02 2.02
CA VAL A 97 -16.85 7.90 1.08
C VAL A 97 -15.70 7.01 1.54
N LEU A 98 -14.55 7.59 1.89
CA LEU A 98 -13.40 6.87 2.41
C LEU A 98 -13.73 6.12 3.70
N GLY A 99 -14.32 6.80 4.70
CA GLY A 99 -14.70 6.17 5.97
C GLY A 99 -15.71 5.02 5.81
N THR A 100 -16.60 5.12 4.82
CA THR A 100 -17.56 4.07 4.48
C THR A 100 -16.91 2.85 3.84
N TRP A 101 -15.96 3.07 2.92
CA TRP A 101 -15.39 2.02 2.08
C TRP A 101 -14.11 1.41 2.63
N TRP A 102 -13.34 2.17 3.40
CA TRP A 102 -12.10 1.71 4.02
C TRP A 102 -12.27 0.39 4.77
N PRO A 103 -13.15 0.26 5.80
CA PRO A 103 -13.32 -1.00 6.51
C PRO A 103 -13.86 -2.14 5.63
N ARG A 104 -14.59 -1.84 4.54
CA ARG A 104 -15.09 -2.86 3.59
C ARG A 104 -13.96 -3.43 2.74
N LEU A 105 -12.97 -2.61 2.42
CA LEU A 105 -11.85 -2.98 1.55
C LEU A 105 -10.65 -3.54 2.31
N LEU A 106 -10.45 -3.16 3.58
CA LEU A 106 -9.34 -3.62 4.43
C LEU A 106 -9.11 -5.14 4.42
N PRO A 107 -10.14 -6.02 4.48
CA PRO A 107 -9.89 -7.47 4.45
C PRO A 107 -9.20 -7.93 3.16
N GLY A 108 -9.39 -7.20 2.05
CA GLY A 108 -8.80 -7.49 0.75
C GLY A 108 -7.57 -6.65 0.42
N ILE A 109 -6.86 -6.15 1.43
CA ILE A 109 -5.72 -5.23 1.28
C ILE A 109 -4.56 -5.80 0.45
N ALA A 110 -4.33 -7.12 0.45
CA ALA A 110 -3.23 -7.74 -0.29
C ALA A 110 -3.51 -7.90 -1.79
N ALA A 111 -4.77 -7.77 -2.20
CA ALA A 111 -5.19 -7.99 -3.57
C ALA A 111 -4.51 -7.03 -4.56
N GLY A 112 -4.27 -7.51 -5.78
CA GLY A 112 -3.50 -6.76 -6.77
C GLY A 112 -2.12 -6.35 -6.26
N ALA A 113 -1.47 -7.16 -5.42
CA ALA A 113 -0.21 -6.82 -4.77
C ALA A 113 -0.26 -5.47 -4.04
N THR A 114 -1.26 -5.29 -3.17
CA THR A 114 -1.47 -4.09 -2.34
C THR A 114 -1.63 -2.76 -3.09
N HIS A 115 -1.71 -2.77 -4.43
CA HIS A 115 -1.75 -1.55 -5.22
C HIS A 115 -2.98 -0.70 -4.93
N GLY A 116 -4.14 -1.30 -4.62
CA GLY A 116 -5.35 -0.58 -4.26
C GLY A 116 -5.12 0.36 -3.07
N VAL A 117 -4.66 -0.17 -1.93
CA VAL A 117 -4.39 0.64 -0.73
C VAL A 117 -3.24 1.62 -0.93
N ILE A 118 -2.20 1.24 -1.68
CA ILE A 118 -1.08 2.14 -1.98
C ILE A 118 -1.60 3.35 -2.77
N ARG A 119 -2.35 3.11 -3.83
CA ARG A 119 -2.93 4.15 -4.67
C ARG A 119 -3.88 5.06 -3.88
N VAL A 120 -4.69 4.50 -2.96
CA VAL A 120 -5.54 5.29 -2.06
C VAL A 120 -4.68 6.17 -1.14
N GLY A 121 -3.63 5.65 -0.51
CA GLY A 121 -2.80 6.45 0.39
C GLY A 121 -2.09 7.62 -0.31
N HIS A 122 -1.64 7.43 -1.56
CA HIS A 122 -1.12 8.53 -2.38
C HIS A 122 -2.22 9.54 -2.73
N ALA A 123 -3.42 9.09 -3.11
CA ALA A 123 -4.54 9.97 -3.43
C ALA A 123 -5.00 10.81 -2.21
N VAL A 124 -5.10 10.19 -1.03
CA VAL A 124 -5.45 10.87 0.23
C VAL A 124 -4.40 11.91 0.59
N ARG A 125 -3.10 11.57 0.50
CA ARG A 125 -2.02 12.55 0.74
C ARG A 125 -2.09 13.72 -0.23
N ALA A 126 -2.43 13.47 -1.50
CA ALA A 126 -2.64 14.54 -2.47
C ALA A 126 -3.85 15.42 -2.11
N LEU A 127 -4.92 14.85 -1.55
CA LEU A 127 -6.11 15.60 -1.11
C LEU A 127 -5.91 16.39 0.19
N ASP A 128 -5.03 15.97 1.09
CA ASP A 128 -4.80 16.69 2.36
C ASP A 128 -3.92 17.94 2.19
N THR A 129 -3.19 18.07 1.07
CA THR A 129 -2.30 19.21 0.82
C THR A 129 -2.99 20.41 0.15
N ASN A 130 -4.20 20.25 -0.39
CA ASN A 130 -4.99 21.31 -1.03
C ASN A 130 -6.50 21.01 -0.91
N ASP A 131 -7.32 22.06 -0.80
CA ASP A 131 -8.78 21.93 -0.86
C ASP A 131 -9.25 21.04 -2.03
N ALA A 132 -10.38 20.36 -1.85
CA ALA A 132 -10.91 19.32 -2.73
C ALA A 132 -10.82 19.68 -4.23
N ASN A 133 -9.80 19.15 -4.89
CA ASN A 133 -9.54 19.34 -6.31
C ASN A 133 -10.23 18.23 -7.13
N PRO A 134 -11.00 18.55 -8.19
CA PRO A 134 -11.71 17.55 -8.99
C PRO A 134 -10.82 16.43 -9.55
N ARG A 135 -9.58 16.73 -9.97
CA ARG A 135 -8.62 15.73 -10.46
C ARG A 135 -8.17 14.80 -9.34
N ARG A 136 -7.90 15.34 -8.16
CA ARG A 136 -7.48 14.53 -6.99
C ARG A 136 -8.63 13.67 -6.45
N LEU A 137 -9.86 14.19 -6.47
CA LEU A 137 -11.07 13.40 -6.18
C LEU A 137 -11.24 12.27 -7.20
N THR A 138 -11.06 12.55 -8.50
CA THR A 138 -11.11 11.52 -9.53
C THR A 138 -10.09 10.42 -9.25
N GLU A 139 -8.85 10.79 -8.88
CA GLU A 139 -7.81 9.82 -8.55
C GLU A 139 -8.17 8.95 -7.34
N LEU A 140 -8.74 9.52 -6.26
CA LEU A 140 -9.25 8.72 -5.15
C LEU A 140 -10.33 7.73 -5.61
N GLY A 141 -11.22 8.16 -6.52
CA GLY A 141 -12.24 7.29 -7.09
C GLY A 141 -11.67 6.14 -7.90
N GLN A 142 -10.64 6.43 -8.72
CA GLN A 142 -9.90 5.42 -9.47
C GLN A 142 -9.22 4.42 -8.53
N ALA A 143 -8.61 4.89 -7.45
CA ALA A 143 -7.92 4.06 -6.46
C ALA A 143 -8.88 3.12 -5.72
N LEU A 144 -10.00 3.65 -5.22
CA LEU A 144 -11.03 2.87 -4.54
C LEU A 144 -11.70 1.86 -5.48
N GLY A 145 -12.00 2.27 -6.72
CA GLY A 145 -12.59 1.39 -7.72
C GLY A 145 -11.67 0.25 -8.12
N TYR A 146 -10.36 0.52 -8.26
CA TYR A 146 -9.38 -0.54 -8.51
C TYR A 146 -9.31 -1.52 -7.34
N TRP A 147 -9.24 -1.02 -6.11
CA TRP A 147 -9.20 -1.88 -4.92
C TRP A 147 -10.45 -2.76 -4.82
N ALA A 148 -11.64 -2.19 -5.04
CA ALA A 148 -12.89 -2.95 -5.00
C ALA A 148 -12.98 -4.01 -6.11
N ALA A 149 -12.50 -3.72 -7.32
CA ALA A 149 -12.51 -4.66 -8.43
C ALA A 149 -11.58 -5.87 -8.22
N ARG A 150 -10.44 -5.67 -7.54
CA ARG A 150 -9.49 -6.75 -7.27
C ARG A 150 -9.66 -7.44 -5.93
N TRP A 151 -10.41 -6.83 -5.01
CA TRP A 151 -10.58 -7.26 -3.63
C TRP A 151 -10.63 -8.79 -3.49
N GLN A 152 -9.74 -9.32 -2.65
CA GLN A 152 -9.68 -10.74 -2.32
C GLN A 152 -9.17 -10.85 -0.88
N PRO A 153 -9.86 -11.59 0.00
CA PRO A 153 -9.45 -11.70 1.40
C PRO A 153 -8.08 -12.36 1.53
N VAL A 154 -7.29 -11.90 2.51
CA VAL A 154 -6.07 -12.61 2.92
C VAL A 154 -6.48 -13.86 3.71
N PRO A 155 -6.03 -15.07 3.32
CA PRO A 155 -6.45 -16.28 4.03
C PRO A 155 -5.94 -16.31 5.49
N GLY A 156 -6.77 -16.80 6.41
CA GLY A 156 -6.39 -17.00 7.82
C GLY A 156 -6.35 -15.74 8.67
N THR A 157 -6.85 -14.59 8.17
CA THR A 157 -6.82 -13.31 8.89
C THR A 157 -8.12 -12.94 9.61
N ASP A 158 -9.16 -13.78 9.52
CA ASP A 158 -10.49 -13.46 10.08
C ASP A 158 -10.41 -13.12 11.58
N ARG A 159 -9.70 -13.96 12.36
CA ARG A 159 -9.50 -13.74 13.80
C ARG A 159 -8.73 -12.46 14.11
N LEU A 160 -7.82 -12.04 13.24
CA LEU A 160 -7.07 -10.79 13.41
C LEU A 160 -8.00 -9.59 13.25
N PHE A 161 -8.85 -9.61 12.21
CA PHE A 161 -9.82 -8.55 11.97
C PHE A 161 -10.94 -8.51 13.01
N ASP A 162 -11.43 -9.67 13.45
CA ASP A 162 -12.45 -9.77 14.51
C ASP A 162 -11.95 -9.13 15.80
N ARG A 163 -10.68 -9.36 16.17
CA ARG A 163 -10.09 -8.80 17.40
C ARG A 163 -9.75 -7.32 17.26
N ALA A 164 -9.40 -6.85 16.06
CA ALA A 164 -9.03 -5.46 15.81
C ALA A 164 -10.23 -4.52 15.63
N THR A 165 -11.40 -5.06 15.32
CA THR A 165 -12.64 -4.30 15.16
C THR A 165 -13.22 -3.98 16.55
N PRO A 166 -13.44 -2.70 16.88
CA PRO A 166 -14.06 -2.34 18.16
C PRO A 166 -15.45 -2.96 18.31
N ASP A 167 -15.76 -3.45 19.50
CA ASP A 167 -17.10 -3.93 19.84
C ASP A 167 -18.10 -2.76 19.96
N ARG A 168 -19.36 -3.06 20.30
CA ARG A 168 -20.39 -2.01 20.47
C ARG A 168 -20.07 -1.00 21.57
N ALA A 169 -19.19 -1.34 22.51
CA ALA A 169 -18.69 -0.45 23.55
C ALA A 169 -17.43 0.33 23.13
N GLY A 170 -16.95 0.16 21.89
CA GLY A 170 -15.74 0.79 21.37
C GLY A 170 -14.45 0.16 21.89
N THR A 171 -14.51 -1.03 22.47
CA THR A 171 -13.37 -1.75 23.03
C THR A 171 -12.85 -2.82 22.06
N VAL A 172 -11.52 -2.95 21.98
CA VAL A 172 -10.81 -3.92 21.12
C VAL A 172 -10.37 -5.10 21.97
N ASP A 173 -10.59 -6.36 21.53
CA ASP A 173 -10.16 -7.57 22.28
C ASP A 173 -8.64 -7.79 22.16
N ALA A 174 -7.88 -6.97 22.88
CA ALA A 174 -6.43 -7.04 22.95
C ALA A 174 -5.98 -7.91 24.14
N ARG A 175 -6.16 -9.23 24.05
CA ARG A 175 -5.65 -10.16 25.08
C ARG A 175 -4.12 -10.09 25.16
N GLY A 176 -3.60 -9.74 26.32
CA GLY A 176 -2.17 -9.63 26.66
C GLY A 176 -2.00 -8.79 27.93
N PRO A 177 -0.86 -8.86 28.64
CA PRO A 177 -0.62 -7.98 29.78
C PRO A 177 -0.63 -6.52 29.33
N ASP A 178 -1.27 -5.65 30.11
CA ASP A 178 -1.53 -4.24 29.75
C ASP A 178 -0.26 -3.41 29.48
N THR A 179 0.90 -3.95 29.84
CA THR A 179 2.21 -3.28 29.77
C THR A 179 3.11 -3.73 28.61
N ALA A 180 2.74 -4.76 27.85
CA ALA A 180 3.59 -5.24 26.75
C ALA A 180 3.38 -4.39 25.50
N ASP A 181 4.43 -3.74 24.98
CA ASP A 181 4.41 -3.01 23.71
C ASP A 181 4.16 -3.93 22.49
N LEU A 182 3.76 -3.34 21.35
CA LEU A 182 3.65 -4.06 20.09
C LEU A 182 5.06 -4.43 19.57
N ASP A 183 5.45 -5.70 19.71
CA ASP A 183 6.73 -6.18 19.19
C ASP A 183 6.65 -6.58 17.71
N VAL A 184 6.64 -5.55 16.86
CA VAL A 184 6.60 -5.72 15.39
C VAL A 184 7.83 -6.45 14.85
N ALA A 185 8.99 -6.27 15.48
CA ALA A 185 10.23 -6.90 15.04
C ALA A 185 10.19 -8.42 15.28
N ALA A 186 9.76 -8.85 16.47
CA ALA A 186 9.58 -10.27 16.76
C ALA A 186 8.49 -10.90 15.87
N ALA A 187 7.38 -10.18 15.64
CA ALA A 187 6.32 -10.67 14.77
C ALA A 187 6.81 -10.91 13.34
N LEU A 188 7.54 -9.97 12.73
CA LEU A 188 8.13 -10.13 11.39
C LEU A 188 9.16 -11.26 11.33
N ALA A 189 9.99 -11.39 12.37
CA ALA A 189 11.00 -12.45 12.44
C ALA A 189 10.37 -13.86 12.56
N GLY A 190 9.19 -13.96 13.18
CA GLY A 190 8.46 -15.23 13.36
C GLY A 190 7.60 -15.67 12.19
N LEU A 191 7.56 -14.92 11.08
CA LEU A 191 6.77 -15.28 9.91
C LEU A 191 7.33 -16.52 9.21
N PRO A 192 6.51 -17.51 8.83
CA PRO A 192 6.95 -18.63 7.99
C PRO A 192 7.25 -18.15 6.57
N ARG A 193 7.91 -18.99 5.75
CA ARG A 193 8.08 -18.78 4.31
C ARG A 193 7.46 -19.93 3.54
N ILE A 194 7.01 -19.67 2.31
CA ILE A 194 6.64 -20.74 1.39
C ILE A 194 7.89 -21.27 0.68
N ASP A 195 7.95 -22.57 0.47
CA ASP A 195 9.02 -23.21 -0.30
C ASP A 195 8.80 -23.02 -1.81
N ASP A 196 7.55 -23.22 -2.27
CA ASP A 196 7.18 -23.08 -3.68
C ASP A 196 6.77 -21.65 -4.03
N GLN A 197 7.72 -20.91 -4.61
CA GLN A 197 7.52 -19.55 -5.09
C GLN A 197 7.15 -19.50 -6.60
N THR A 198 6.59 -20.55 -7.18
CA THR A 198 6.08 -20.48 -8.56
C THR A 198 4.80 -19.64 -8.65
N GLY A 199 4.55 -19.07 -9.84
CA GLY A 199 3.38 -18.23 -10.09
C GLY A 199 3.45 -16.81 -9.49
N GLY A 200 2.36 -16.08 -9.66
CA GLY A 200 2.21 -14.70 -9.21
C GLY A 200 1.67 -14.62 -7.77
N ILE A 201 1.40 -13.39 -7.33
CA ILE A 201 0.95 -13.15 -5.95
C ILE A 201 -0.34 -13.91 -5.61
N ARG A 202 -1.27 -14.04 -6.56
CA ARG A 202 -2.55 -14.71 -6.32
C ARG A 202 -2.34 -16.19 -5.99
N GLU A 203 -1.54 -16.88 -6.79
CA GLU A 203 -1.21 -18.29 -6.62
C GLU A 203 -0.49 -18.50 -5.28
N ARG A 204 0.52 -17.68 -4.98
CA ARG A 204 1.30 -17.80 -3.75
C ARG A 204 0.50 -17.49 -2.49
N LEU A 205 -0.35 -16.46 -2.50
CA LEU A 205 -1.26 -16.18 -1.38
C LEU A 205 -2.23 -17.36 -1.14
N GLY A 206 -2.65 -18.05 -2.20
CA GLY A 206 -3.49 -19.25 -2.11
C GLY A 206 -2.82 -20.43 -1.39
N GLN A 207 -1.50 -20.44 -1.23
CA GLN A 207 -0.78 -21.47 -0.49
C GLN A 207 -0.79 -21.26 1.03
N LEU A 208 -1.00 -20.01 1.49
CA LEU A 208 -0.88 -19.64 2.91
C LEU A 208 -1.72 -20.49 3.88
N PRO A 209 -2.96 -20.93 3.56
CA PRO A 209 -3.72 -21.84 4.43
C PRO A 209 -3.01 -23.18 4.72
N GLY A 210 -2.14 -23.64 3.81
CA GLY A 210 -1.38 -24.88 3.96
C GLY A 210 -0.03 -24.70 4.66
N VAL A 211 0.40 -23.47 4.92
CA VAL A 211 1.70 -23.18 5.53
C VAL A 211 1.64 -23.45 7.04
N PRO A 212 2.52 -24.31 7.59
CA PRO A 212 2.58 -24.57 9.02
C PRO A 212 2.71 -23.28 9.84
N HIS A 213 1.90 -23.16 10.88
CA HIS A 213 1.89 -22.01 11.81
C HIS A 213 1.49 -20.65 11.23
N TRP A 214 0.99 -20.57 9.98
CA TRP A 214 0.59 -19.31 9.36
C TRP A 214 -0.40 -18.49 10.22
N GLU A 215 -1.53 -19.09 10.64
CA GLU A 215 -2.53 -18.38 11.46
C GLU A 215 -1.95 -17.88 12.79
N ALA A 216 -1.09 -18.69 13.43
CA ALA A 216 -0.46 -18.32 14.69
C ALA A 216 0.54 -17.17 14.52
N ALA A 217 1.31 -17.18 13.44
CA ALA A 217 2.28 -16.14 13.11
C ALA A 217 1.59 -14.80 12.81
N VAL A 218 0.50 -14.82 12.02
CA VAL A 218 -0.27 -13.59 11.76
C VAL A 218 -0.98 -13.10 13.02
N ALA A 219 -1.43 -13.99 13.90
CA ALA A 219 -2.02 -13.60 15.18
C ALA A 219 -0.99 -13.14 16.24
N ALA A 220 0.32 -13.25 15.96
CA ALA A 220 1.38 -12.93 16.92
C ALA A 220 1.46 -11.42 17.21
N LEU A 221 1.15 -10.58 16.22
CA LEU A 221 0.97 -9.16 16.46
C LEU A 221 -0.45 -8.92 16.98
N ARG A 222 -0.57 -8.62 18.27
CA ARG A 222 -1.87 -8.28 18.87
C ARG A 222 -2.45 -6.99 18.26
N PRO A 223 -3.78 -6.80 18.29
CA PRO A 223 -4.37 -5.53 17.92
C PRO A 223 -3.87 -4.36 18.77
N ALA A 224 -3.85 -3.17 18.17
CA ALA A 224 -3.68 -1.92 18.92
C ALA A 224 -4.93 -1.60 19.74
N ARG A 225 -4.74 -1.13 20.97
CA ARG A 225 -5.79 -0.75 21.91
C ARG A 225 -6.22 0.70 21.76
N THR A 226 -5.31 1.53 21.25
CA THR A 226 -5.54 2.96 21.08
C THR A 226 -5.11 3.41 19.69
N PRO A 227 -5.66 4.52 19.17
CA PRO A 227 -5.18 5.11 17.93
C PRO A 227 -3.68 5.43 17.96
N ALA A 228 -3.18 6.00 19.06
CA ALA A 228 -1.75 6.32 19.18
C ALA A 228 -0.86 5.07 19.14
N GLU A 229 -1.33 3.95 19.68
CA GLU A 229 -0.64 2.67 19.56
C GLU A 229 -0.69 2.10 18.15
N ALA A 230 -1.81 2.26 17.42
CA ALA A 230 -1.92 1.85 16.03
C ALA A 230 -0.96 2.62 15.13
N GLU A 231 -0.85 3.94 15.32
CA GLU A 231 0.08 4.81 14.62
C GLU A 231 1.54 4.43 14.91
N ARG A 232 1.91 4.23 16.19
CA ARG A 232 3.24 3.74 16.56
C ARG A 232 3.56 2.37 15.95
N GLY A 233 2.59 1.45 15.96
CA GLY A 233 2.73 0.12 15.37
C GLY A 233 2.96 0.18 13.86
N LEU A 234 2.24 1.05 13.14
CA LEU A 234 2.44 1.27 11.70
C LEU A 234 3.81 1.89 11.42
N THR A 235 4.23 2.90 12.19
CA THR A 235 5.57 3.49 12.08
C THR A 235 6.67 2.45 12.29
N ALA A 236 6.53 1.60 13.32
CA ALA A 236 7.46 0.50 13.57
C ALA A 236 7.45 -0.55 12.44
N LEU A 237 6.28 -0.86 11.87
CA LEU A 237 6.14 -1.79 10.75
C LEU A 237 6.82 -1.27 9.48
N VAL A 238 6.61 0.00 9.12
CA VAL A 238 7.28 0.62 7.97
C VAL A 238 8.80 0.64 8.18
N HIS A 239 9.26 1.09 9.35
CA HIS A 239 10.68 1.13 9.70
C HIS A 239 11.32 -0.27 9.57
N ARG A 240 10.71 -1.27 10.22
CA ARG A 240 11.27 -2.62 10.22
C ARG A 240 11.22 -3.28 8.84
N ALA A 241 10.13 -3.12 8.10
CA ALA A 241 10.02 -3.63 6.73
C ALA A 241 11.06 -2.98 5.80
N GLY A 242 11.37 -1.69 5.98
CA GLY A 242 12.43 -1.00 5.24
C GLY A 242 13.83 -1.59 5.51
N LEU A 243 14.12 -1.96 6.76
CA LEU A 243 15.37 -2.66 7.11
C LEU A 243 15.40 -4.10 6.59
N ASP A 244 14.27 -4.81 6.64
CA ASP A 244 14.17 -6.16 6.11
C ASP A 244 14.26 -6.20 4.58
N TYR A 245 13.86 -5.13 3.88
CA TYR A 245 14.10 -4.99 2.44
C TYR A 245 15.59 -5.08 2.08
N LEU A 246 16.48 -4.54 2.92
CA LEU A 246 17.93 -4.65 2.70
C LEU A 246 18.45 -6.09 2.82
N ARG A 247 17.74 -6.96 3.53
CA ARG A 247 18.13 -8.36 3.77
C ARG A 247 17.48 -9.31 2.76
N PHE A 248 16.28 -9.00 2.32
CA PHE A 248 15.43 -9.92 1.54
C PHE A 248 15.15 -9.43 0.12
N GLY A 249 15.31 -8.14 -0.15
CA GLY A 249 14.91 -7.49 -1.40
C GLY A 249 15.44 -8.18 -2.66
N HIS A 250 16.66 -8.71 -2.63
CA HIS A 250 17.27 -9.42 -3.77
C HIS A 250 16.47 -10.60 -4.30
N ALA A 251 15.64 -11.27 -3.47
CA ALA A 251 14.87 -12.42 -3.92
C ALA A 251 13.70 -12.02 -4.83
N ALA A 252 13.09 -10.86 -4.57
CA ALA A 252 11.96 -10.34 -5.33
C ALA A 252 11.92 -8.81 -5.22
N PRO A 253 12.83 -8.09 -5.91
CA PRO A 253 13.13 -6.69 -5.63
C PRO A 253 11.92 -5.78 -5.85
N VAL A 254 11.08 -6.09 -6.83
CA VAL A 254 9.81 -5.40 -7.08
C VAL A 254 8.77 -5.72 -6.01
N MET A 255 8.51 -7.00 -5.75
CA MET A 255 7.39 -7.42 -4.89
C MET A 255 7.62 -7.07 -3.42
N LEU A 256 8.85 -7.13 -2.92
CA LEU A 256 9.15 -6.82 -1.52
C LEU A 256 9.09 -5.31 -1.21
N VAL A 257 9.07 -4.42 -2.22
CA VAL A 257 8.76 -3.00 -1.99
C VAL A 257 7.37 -2.84 -1.37
N HIS A 258 6.43 -3.72 -1.73
CA HIS A 258 5.05 -3.65 -1.26
C HIS A 258 4.90 -3.90 0.24
N ALA A 259 5.83 -4.65 0.84
CA ALA A 259 5.90 -4.84 2.29
C ALA A 259 6.24 -3.53 3.03
N VAL A 260 6.85 -2.56 2.34
CA VAL A 260 7.16 -1.23 2.88
C VAL A 260 6.06 -0.23 2.49
N THR A 261 5.70 -0.17 1.22
CA THR A 261 4.82 0.91 0.71
C THR A 261 3.37 0.76 1.13
N ALA A 262 2.86 -0.47 1.33
CA ALA A 262 1.50 -0.70 1.78
C ALA A 262 1.25 -0.19 3.22
N PRO A 263 2.05 -0.56 4.24
CA PRO A 263 1.88 0.01 5.58
C PRO A 263 2.15 1.52 5.61
N THR A 264 3.04 2.06 4.76
CA THR A 264 3.20 3.51 4.63
C THR A 264 1.94 4.20 4.12
N ALA A 265 1.29 3.64 3.10
CA ALA A 265 0.05 4.19 2.56
C ALA A 265 -1.08 4.18 3.59
N VAL A 266 -1.18 3.11 4.40
CA VAL A 266 -2.12 3.04 5.52
C VAL A 266 -1.81 4.11 6.57
N LEU A 267 -0.55 4.25 6.99
CA LEU A 267 -0.12 5.26 7.95
C LEU A 267 -0.48 6.68 7.49
N ARG A 268 -0.22 6.99 6.22
CA ARG A 268 -0.57 8.30 5.60
C ARG A 268 -2.07 8.56 5.55
N THR A 269 -2.89 7.52 5.58
CA THR A 269 -4.35 7.66 5.48
C THR A 269 -5.02 7.87 6.84
N LEU A 270 -4.38 7.47 7.95
CA LEU A 270 -4.96 7.56 9.30
C LEU A 270 -5.57 8.93 9.66
N PRO A 271 -4.92 10.08 9.37
CA PRO A 271 -5.46 11.39 9.74
C PRO A 271 -6.80 11.73 9.07
N ALA A 272 -7.11 11.11 7.94
CA ALA A 272 -8.37 11.30 7.21
C ALA A 272 -9.51 10.38 7.68
N LEU A 273 -9.22 9.44 8.60
CA LEU A 273 -10.16 8.43 9.08
C LEU A 273 -10.63 8.71 10.51
N ASP A 274 -11.82 8.20 10.83
CA ASP A 274 -12.26 8.09 12.21
C ASP A 274 -11.26 7.28 13.05
N ARG A 275 -11.01 7.71 14.30
CA ARG A 275 -10.05 7.08 15.22
C ARG A 275 -10.36 5.60 15.48
N ALA A 276 -11.62 5.18 15.42
CA ALA A 276 -12.03 3.78 15.57
C ALA A 276 -11.48 2.87 14.45
N LEU A 277 -11.15 3.43 13.28
CA LEU A 277 -10.61 2.67 12.14
C LEU A 277 -9.09 2.45 12.24
N TRP A 278 -8.39 3.06 13.19
CA TRP A 278 -6.93 3.01 13.23
C TRP A 278 -6.39 1.62 13.62
N ALA A 279 -7.00 0.96 14.61
CA ALA A 279 -6.60 -0.40 14.98
C ALA A 279 -6.88 -1.44 13.87
N PRO A 280 -8.06 -1.46 13.21
CA PRO A 280 -8.29 -2.27 12.01
C PRO A 280 -7.30 -1.98 10.88
N SER A 281 -6.89 -0.71 10.72
CA SER A 281 -5.93 -0.31 9.69
C SER A 281 -4.54 -0.90 9.94
N LEU A 282 -4.04 -0.85 11.19
CA LEU A 282 -2.79 -1.54 11.55
C LEU A 282 -2.90 -3.05 11.28
N ALA A 283 -4.01 -3.67 11.69
CA ALA A 283 -4.22 -5.10 11.48
C ALA A 283 -4.17 -5.48 9.99
N ALA A 284 -4.82 -4.70 9.12
CA ALA A 284 -4.76 -4.92 7.68
C ALA A 284 -3.34 -4.74 7.13
N ALA A 285 -2.65 -3.67 7.51
CA ALA A 285 -1.29 -3.40 7.06
C ALA A 285 -0.31 -4.50 7.50
N TRP A 286 -0.47 -5.00 8.73
CA TRP A 286 0.25 -6.16 9.23
C TRP A 286 -0.03 -7.41 8.40
N ALA A 287 -1.31 -7.74 8.17
CA ALA A 287 -1.69 -8.88 7.35
C ALA A 287 -1.09 -8.85 5.95
N ALA A 288 -1.13 -7.68 5.28
CA ALA A 288 -0.52 -7.50 3.96
C ALA A 288 1.00 -7.70 4.00
N THR A 289 1.67 -7.09 4.97
CA THR A 289 3.13 -7.16 5.14
C THR A 289 3.57 -8.58 5.44
N ALA A 290 2.85 -9.27 6.34
CA ALA A 290 3.07 -10.65 6.69
C ALA A 290 2.92 -11.56 5.47
N ALA A 291 1.84 -11.41 4.71
CA ALA A 291 1.56 -12.24 3.55
C ALA A 291 2.62 -12.04 2.44
N VAL A 292 2.93 -10.80 2.08
CA VAL A 292 3.97 -10.48 1.07
C VAL A 292 5.33 -11.01 1.52
N THR A 293 5.70 -10.83 2.79
CA THR A 293 6.96 -11.34 3.32
C THR A 293 7.02 -12.87 3.26
N SER A 294 5.95 -13.56 3.70
CA SER A 294 5.89 -15.03 3.68
C SER A 294 6.01 -15.63 2.29
N VAL A 295 5.48 -14.96 1.26
CA VAL A 295 5.43 -15.51 -0.10
C VAL A 295 6.58 -15.06 -1.03
N TYR A 296 7.38 -14.07 -0.64
CA TYR A 296 8.46 -13.52 -1.47
C TYR A 296 9.83 -13.44 -0.80
N ALA A 297 9.91 -13.32 0.52
CA ALA A 297 11.21 -13.28 1.19
C ALA A 297 11.80 -14.70 1.26
N PRO A 298 13.12 -14.85 1.18
CA PRO A 298 13.78 -16.11 1.49
C PRO A 298 13.70 -16.39 3.00
N THR A 299 13.93 -17.65 3.39
CA THR A 299 14.05 -18.05 4.80
C THR A 299 15.27 -17.39 5.45
N ASP A 300 16.41 -17.45 4.77
CA ASP A 300 17.64 -16.80 5.20
C ASP A 300 17.88 -15.51 4.42
N GLY A 301 18.06 -14.41 5.15
CA GLY A 301 18.42 -13.12 4.56
C GLY A 301 19.92 -13.02 4.33
N ILE A 302 20.31 -12.11 3.44
CA ILE A 302 21.72 -11.78 3.26
C ILE A 302 22.15 -10.67 4.22
N THR A 303 23.46 -10.51 4.39
CA THR A 303 24.03 -9.31 5.00
C THR A 303 23.63 -8.09 4.16
N PRO A 304 23.06 -7.03 4.78
CA PRO A 304 22.74 -5.79 4.06
C PRO A 304 23.93 -5.26 3.25
N PRO A 305 23.71 -4.81 2.01
CA PRO A 305 24.79 -4.29 1.17
C PRO A 305 25.37 -3.01 1.76
N THR A 306 26.67 -2.82 1.60
CA THR A 306 27.31 -1.53 1.87
C THR A 306 27.07 -0.61 0.67
N LEU A 307 26.24 0.41 0.86
CA LEU A 307 25.96 1.42 -0.15
C LEU A 307 26.62 2.75 0.20
N THR A 308 26.91 3.55 -0.82
CA THR A 308 27.42 4.91 -0.64
C THR A 308 26.39 5.71 0.13
N ALA A 309 26.80 6.26 1.29
CA ALA A 309 25.99 7.15 2.09
C ALA A 309 25.40 8.26 1.21
N ALA A 310 24.16 8.62 1.51
CA ALA A 310 23.41 9.62 0.77
C ALA A 310 22.54 10.38 1.75
N THR A 311 22.49 11.69 1.57
CA THR A 311 21.49 12.53 2.23
C THR A 311 20.08 12.19 1.74
N PRO A 312 19.04 12.50 2.53
CA PRO A 312 17.64 12.33 2.10
C PRO A 312 17.34 12.89 0.70
N ALA A 313 17.85 14.08 0.41
CA ALA A 313 17.67 14.71 -0.90
C ALA A 313 18.36 13.93 -2.03
N GLU A 314 19.56 13.41 -1.80
CA GLU A 314 20.28 12.59 -2.78
C GLU A 314 19.60 11.23 -3.01
N VAL A 315 19.02 10.62 -1.98
CA VAL A 315 18.25 9.37 -2.11
C VAL A 315 17.11 9.57 -3.12
N PHE A 316 16.28 10.60 -2.92
CA PHE A 316 15.17 10.84 -3.84
C PHE A 316 15.65 11.27 -5.23
N ALA A 317 16.71 12.10 -5.30
CA ALA A 317 17.31 12.49 -6.59
C ALA A 317 17.77 11.27 -7.41
N ARG A 318 18.35 10.25 -6.75
CA ARG A 318 18.76 9.00 -7.40
C ARG A 318 17.56 8.20 -7.88
N ALA A 319 16.52 8.09 -7.05
CA ALA A 319 15.28 7.40 -7.42
C ALA A 319 14.57 8.07 -8.61
N ALA A 320 14.47 9.41 -8.60
CA ALA A 320 13.89 10.19 -9.70
C ALA A 320 14.68 10.04 -11.01
N ARG A 321 16.01 9.90 -10.95
CA ARG A 321 16.85 9.61 -12.12
C ARG A 321 16.76 8.17 -12.62
N ASN A 322 16.62 7.20 -11.72
CA ASN A 322 16.41 5.78 -12.09
C ASN A 322 15.08 5.63 -12.83
N GLY A 323 14.01 6.28 -12.34
CA GLY A 323 12.74 6.35 -13.04
C GLY A 323 11.85 5.10 -12.90
N ASP A 324 12.27 4.04 -12.20
CA ASP A 324 11.35 2.95 -11.88
C ASP A 324 10.36 3.37 -10.79
N ALA A 325 9.07 3.08 -11.01
CA ALA A 325 8.01 3.49 -10.10
C ALA A 325 8.12 2.84 -8.71
N HIS A 326 8.65 1.62 -8.61
CA HIS A 326 8.88 0.94 -7.33
C HIS A 326 10.02 1.60 -6.56
N VAL A 327 11.11 1.96 -7.26
CA VAL A 327 12.24 2.67 -6.64
C VAL A 327 11.80 4.04 -6.13
N VAL A 328 11.01 4.79 -6.91
CA VAL A 328 10.44 6.09 -6.51
C VAL A 328 9.53 5.95 -5.28
N LYS A 329 8.58 5.00 -5.30
CA LYS A 329 7.68 4.76 -4.17
C LYS A 329 8.44 4.30 -2.92
N LEU A 330 9.44 3.45 -3.07
CA LEU A 330 10.26 2.99 -1.94
C LEU A 330 11.05 4.16 -1.35
N ALA A 331 11.69 5.00 -2.18
CA ALA A 331 12.38 6.19 -1.73
C ALA A 331 11.45 7.13 -0.95
N ASP A 332 10.26 7.42 -1.48
CA ASP A 332 9.26 8.22 -0.80
C ASP A 332 8.83 7.62 0.56
N ALA A 333 8.65 6.30 0.64
CA ALA A 333 8.26 5.61 1.86
C ALA A 333 9.37 5.60 2.93
N VAL A 334 10.62 5.28 2.55
CA VAL A 334 11.73 5.20 3.51
C VAL A 334 12.17 6.57 4.01
N LEU A 335 11.93 7.64 3.24
CA LEU A 335 12.17 9.01 3.70
C LEU A 335 11.19 9.44 4.79
N ASP A 336 9.91 9.06 4.71
CA ASP A 336 8.95 9.29 5.79
C ASP A 336 9.37 8.51 7.05
N ALA A 337 9.80 7.25 6.90
CA ALA A 337 10.28 6.44 8.02
C ALA A 337 11.58 6.98 8.63
N TYR A 338 12.51 7.46 7.81
CA TYR A 338 13.71 8.15 8.27
C TYR A 338 13.36 9.42 9.04
N ALA A 339 12.45 10.26 8.53
CA ALA A 339 12.02 11.47 9.23
C ALA A 339 11.40 11.18 10.60
N ALA A 340 10.70 10.06 10.74
CA ALA A 340 10.09 9.63 12.00
C ALA A 340 11.07 9.02 13.01
N THR A 341 12.18 8.43 12.56
CA THR A 341 13.05 7.58 13.40
C THR A 341 14.50 8.03 13.50
N GLY A 342 14.99 8.83 12.55
CA GLY A 342 16.39 9.21 12.42
C GLY A 342 17.33 8.06 11.99
N ASP A 343 16.81 6.89 11.61
CA ASP A 343 17.63 5.73 11.29
C ASP A 343 18.19 5.80 9.86
N GLU A 344 19.45 6.21 9.74
CA GLU A 344 20.15 6.37 8.45
C GLU A 344 20.22 5.09 7.61
N ARG A 345 20.09 3.90 8.22
CA ARG A 345 20.12 2.62 7.49
C ARG A 345 18.98 2.53 6.46
N LEU A 346 17.85 3.17 6.73
CA LEU A 346 16.70 3.20 5.80
C LEU A 346 17.04 3.86 4.46
N LEU A 347 17.95 4.84 4.45
CA LEU A 347 18.35 5.58 3.25
C LEU A 347 19.04 4.68 2.22
N ALA A 348 19.58 3.54 2.64
CA ALA A 348 20.18 2.55 1.76
C ALA A 348 19.13 1.78 0.93
N ALA A 349 17.90 1.61 1.42
CA ALA A 349 16.93 0.69 0.82
C ALA A 349 16.56 1.07 -0.63
N ALA A 350 16.30 2.36 -0.90
CA ALA A 350 15.98 2.83 -2.24
C ALA A 350 17.17 2.72 -3.21
N GLY A 351 18.39 3.01 -2.74
CA GLY A 351 19.60 2.81 -3.52
C GLY A 351 19.84 1.34 -3.85
N TYR A 352 19.52 0.43 -2.92
CA TYR A 352 19.62 -1.00 -3.14
C TYR A 352 18.61 -1.49 -4.18
N ALA A 353 17.34 -1.05 -4.06
CA ALA A 353 16.30 -1.37 -5.03
C ALA A 353 16.71 -0.96 -6.46
N GLY A 354 17.24 0.26 -6.63
CA GLY A 354 17.67 0.76 -7.93
C GLY A 354 18.92 0.10 -8.53
N GLN A 355 19.58 -0.81 -7.82
CA GLN A 355 20.63 -1.67 -8.38
C GLN A 355 20.07 -2.99 -8.95
N MET A 356 18.86 -3.37 -8.54
CA MET A 356 18.24 -4.66 -8.85
C MET A 356 17.06 -4.53 -9.82
N ILE A 357 16.47 -3.34 -9.92
CA ILE A 357 15.37 -2.96 -10.82
C ILE A 357 15.92 -1.95 -11.81
#